data_AF-A0A915L5A2-F1
#
_entry.id   AF-A0A915L5A2-F1
#
_cell.length_a   1.000
_cell.length_b   1.000
_cell.length_c   1.000
_cell.angle_alpha   90.00
_cell.angle_beta   90.00
_cell.angle_gamma   90.00
#
_symmetry.space_group_name_H-M   'P 1'
#
loop_
_entity.id
_entity.type
_entity.pdbx_description
1 polymer ?
#
loop_
_entity_poly.entity_id
_entity_poly.type
_entity_poly.pdbx_seq_one_letter_code
_entity_poly.pdbx_strand_id
1 'polypeptide(L)'
;MTFTTQSYKKEGQGRESDNGKDDDKKSPYHSYLGRNLENLINWTATYRMDSDIVTPYEKYVPYPASAVPRIPVPAVRNMAHGKDKLVAWFVSNCFTNNDRKKYAQELSQYITVDIYGACGTMSCPRGDKGQELSCSNLLKKRYKFYLSFENSNCRDYITEKFFTNALE
;
A
#
# COMPACT_ATOMS: atom_id res chain seq x y z
N MET A 1 8.32 -11.19 -34.03
CA MET A 1 8.57 -10.81 -32.63
C MET A 1 7.63 -11.60 -31.75
N THR A 2 8.14 -12.60 -31.04
CA THR A 2 7.40 -13.33 -30.00
C THR A 2 7.52 -12.53 -28.71
N PHE A 3 6.42 -11.95 -28.25
CA PHE A 3 6.36 -11.32 -26.93
C PHE A 3 6.25 -12.44 -25.89
N THR A 4 7.35 -12.78 -25.22
CA THR A 4 7.30 -13.61 -24.01
C THR A 4 6.75 -12.79 -22.86
N THR A 5 5.53 -13.08 -22.43
CA THR A 5 4.94 -12.49 -21.22
C THR A 5 5.51 -13.20 -19.99
N GLN A 6 6.33 -12.50 -19.19
CA GLN A 6 6.79 -13.00 -17.89
C GLN A 6 5.70 -12.78 -16.84
N SER A 7 5.24 -13.87 -16.21
CA SER A 7 4.25 -13.81 -15.12
C SER A 7 4.95 -13.66 -13.77
N TYR A 8 4.33 -12.90 -12.86
CA TYR A 8 4.83 -12.63 -11.50
C TYR A 8 3.79 -13.04 -10.43
N LYS A 9 4.27 -13.46 -9.26
CA LYS A 9 3.48 -13.67 -8.05
C LYS A 9 3.82 -12.64 -6.99
N LYS A 10 2.82 -12.23 -6.21
CA LYS A 10 3.03 -11.44 -4.99
C LYS A 10 3.66 -12.35 -3.93
N GLU A 11 4.72 -11.88 -3.30
CA GLU A 11 5.38 -12.52 -2.18
C GLU A 11 5.43 -11.52 -1.02
N GLY A 12 4.63 -11.81 0.01
CA GLY A 12 4.63 -11.04 1.25
C GLY A 12 5.69 -11.55 2.19
N GLN A 13 6.34 -10.63 2.90
CA GLN A 13 7.18 -11.01 4.02
C GLN A 13 6.27 -11.53 5.14
N GLY A 14 6.53 -12.75 5.61
CA GLY A 14 5.87 -13.27 6.81
C GLY A 14 6.03 -12.25 7.94
N ARG A 15 4.97 -12.01 8.72
CA ARG A 15 5.11 -11.25 9.97
C ARG A 15 6.00 -12.07 10.89
N GLU A 16 7.30 -11.78 10.91
CA GLU A 16 8.08 -12.08 12.11
C GLU A 16 7.49 -11.21 13.21
N SER A 17 6.85 -11.88 14.17
CA SER A 17 6.38 -11.28 15.40
C SER A 17 7.58 -10.98 16.28
N ASP A 18 8.38 -10.00 15.87
CA ASP A 18 9.30 -9.33 16.78
C ASP A 18 8.57 -8.14 17.41
N ASN A 19 8.67 -8.00 18.72
CA ASN A 19 8.02 -6.94 19.49
C ASN A 19 8.72 -5.58 19.33
N GLY A 20 9.68 -5.48 18.40
CA GLY A 20 10.27 -4.23 17.93
C GLY A 20 9.34 -3.52 16.95
N LYS A 21 9.23 -2.19 17.05
CA LYS A 21 8.64 -1.42 15.94
C LYS A 21 9.58 -1.56 14.75
N ASP A 22 9.09 -2.06 13.61
CA ASP A 22 9.82 -2.07 12.32
C ASP A 22 10.17 -0.64 11.87
N ASP A 23 11.19 -0.03 12.49
CA ASP A 23 11.68 1.32 12.15
C ASP A 23 12.37 1.34 10.77
N ASP A 24 12.84 0.18 10.31
CA ASP A 24 13.51 -0.05 9.02
C ASP A 24 12.57 0.09 7.82
N LYS A 25 11.26 -0.15 8.04
CA LYS A 25 10.22 -0.02 7.02
C LYS A 25 9.58 1.36 7.01
N LYS A 26 9.95 2.25 7.93
CA LYS A 26 9.41 3.62 7.95
C LYS A 26 10.16 4.49 6.97
N SER A 27 9.46 5.49 6.41
CA SER A 27 10.12 6.56 5.65
C SER A 27 11.24 7.21 6.48
N PRO A 28 12.33 7.72 5.86
CA PRO A 28 13.39 8.46 6.54
C PRO A 28 12.93 9.54 7.52
N TYR A 29 11.83 10.25 7.21
CA TYR A 29 11.25 11.27 8.10
C TYR A 29 10.66 10.73 9.40
N HIS A 30 10.42 9.42 9.48
CA HIS A 30 9.78 8.74 10.61
C HIS A 30 10.62 7.58 11.15
N SER A 31 11.83 7.38 10.61
CA SER A 31 12.79 6.41 11.12
C SER A 31 13.74 7.10 12.09
N TYR A 32 14.00 6.46 13.22
CA TYR A 32 14.94 6.96 14.24
C TYR A 32 16.33 6.34 14.09
N LEU A 33 16.59 5.58 13.00
CA LEU A 33 17.92 5.05 12.72
C LEU A 33 18.91 6.21 12.69
N GLY A 34 19.77 6.21 13.69
CA GLY A 34 20.37 7.43 14.21
C GLY A 34 21.43 8.01 13.30
N ARG A 35 21.46 9.34 13.25
CA ARG A 35 22.64 10.15 12.85
C ARG A 35 23.93 9.78 13.61
N ASN A 36 23.81 8.99 14.69
CA ASN A 36 24.92 8.55 15.55
C ASN A 36 25.50 7.18 15.15
N LEU A 37 25.04 6.56 14.06
CA LEU A 37 25.59 5.30 13.53
C LEU A 37 26.48 5.54 12.30
N GLU A 38 26.72 6.80 11.94
CA GLU A 38 27.63 7.17 10.85
C GLU A 38 29.01 6.53 11.08
N ASN A 39 29.47 5.73 10.12
CA ASN A 39 30.73 4.98 10.11
C ASN A 39 30.83 3.78 11.08
N LEU A 40 29.75 3.38 11.76
CA LEU A 40 29.72 2.17 12.59
C LEU A 40 29.08 0.97 11.89
N ILE A 41 28.21 1.22 10.90
CA ILE A 41 27.45 0.20 10.20
C ILE A 41 27.63 0.37 8.69
N ASN A 42 28.09 -0.69 8.01
CA ASN A 42 28.29 -0.73 6.55
C ASN A 42 27.15 -1.41 5.79
N TRP A 43 26.15 -1.96 6.50
CA TRP A 43 25.04 -2.71 5.91
C TRP A 43 23.72 -2.04 6.23
N THR A 44 22.86 -1.92 5.22
CA THR A 44 21.53 -1.34 5.31
C THR A 44 20.48 -2.41 5.02
N ALA A 45 19.43 -2.45 5.84
CA ALA A 45 18.30 -3.35 5.64
C ALA A 45 17.00 -2.54 5.56
N THR A 46 16.60 -2.08 4.37
CA THR A 46 15.45 -1.17 4.22
C THR A 46 14.60 -1.49 2.99
N TYR A 47 13.46 -0.81 2.84
CA TYR A 47 12.61 -0.96 1.66
C TYR A 47 13.25 -0.45 0.35
N ARG A 48 14.35 0.31 0.41
CA ARG A 48 15.01 0.83 -0.80
C ARG A 48 15.62 -0.30 -1.62
N MET A 49 15.50 -0.22 -2.93
CA MET A 49 16.03 -1.26 -3.81
C MET A 49 17.57 -1.27 -3.89
N ASP A 50 18.23 -0.24 -3.36
CA ASP A 50 19.68 -0.10 -3.29
C ASP A 50 20.27 -0.35 -1.89
N SER A 51 19.49 -0.90 -0.95
CA SER A 51 20.04 -1.37 0.34
C SER A 51 20.71 -2.73 0.23
N ASP A 52 21.69 -3.02 1.09
CA ASP A 52 22.43 -4.29 1.13
C ASP A 52 21.49 -5.49 1.35
N ILE A 53 20.45 -5.31 2.18
CA ILE A 53 19.38 -6.28 2.42
C ILE A 53 18.04 -5.61 2.11
N VAL A 54 17.49 -5.89 0.93
CA VAL A 54 16.25 -5.26 0.46
C VAL A 54 15.04 -5.85 1.18
N THR A 55 14.35 -5.03 1.99
CA THR A 55 13.20 -5.39 2.84
C THR A 55 11.94 -4.57 2.51
N PRO A 56 11.39 -4.68 1.29
CA PRO A 56 10.20 -3.93 0.90
C PRO A 56 8.97 -4.49 1.63
N TYR A 57 7.88 -3.71 1.67
CA TYR A 57 6.62 -4.17 2.26
C TYR A 57 6.11 -5.45 1.57
N GLU A 58 6.14 -5.46 0.24
CA GLU A 58 5.72 -6.57 -0.61
C GLU A 58 6.55 -6.52 -1.90
N LYS A 59 6.75 -7.67 -2.56
CA LYS A 59 7.41 -7.74 -3.86
C LYS A 59 6.71 -8.69 -4.81
N TYR A 60 6.85 -8.41 -6.11
CA TYR A 60 6.42 -9.33 -7.17
C TYR A 60 7.64 -10.07 -7.69
N VAL A 61 7.64 -11.40 -7.55
CA VAL A 61 8.72 -12.27 -8.04
C VAL A 61 8.25 -13.08 -9.23
N PRO A 62 9.11 -13.33 -10.22
CA PRO A 62 8.73 -14.12 -11.38
C PRO A 62 8.31 -15.53 -10.94
N TYR A 63 7.28 -16.08 -11.57
CA TYR A 63 7.03 -17.51 -11.46
C TYR A 63 8.22 -18.29 -12.05
N PRO A 64 8.64 -19.40 -11.43
CA PRO A 64 9.57 -20.30 -12.09
C PRO A 64 8.89 -20.84 -13.36
N ALA A 65 9.67 -21.06 -14.42
CA ALA A 65 9.14 -21.46 -15.73
C ALA A 65 8.23 -22.71 -15.66
N SER A 66 8.49 -23.61 -14.72
CA SER A 66 7.72 -24.82 -14.46
C SER A 66 6.40 -24.61 -13.70
N ALA A 67 6.20 -23.45 -13.07
CA ALA A 67 5.02 -23.15 -12.25
C ALA A 67 4.30 -21.86 -12.67
N VAL A 68 4.51 -21.40 -13.91
CA VAL A 68 3.71 -20.30 -14.46
C VAL A 68 2.25 -20.77 -14.52
N PRO A 69 1.33 -20.16 -13.76
CA PRO A 69 -0.07 -20.53 -13.86
C PRO A 69 -0.55 -20.21 -15.27
N ARG A 70 -1.38 -21.10 -15.83
CA ARG A 70 -2.21 -20.74 -16.99
C ARG A 70 -3.27 -19.76 -16.50
N ILE A 71 -2.88 -18.51 -16.28
CA ILE A 71 -3.81 -17.43 -15.96
C ILE A 71 -4.60 -17.21 -17.25
N PRO A 72 -5.92 -17.51 -17.29
CA PRO A 72 -6.73 -17.11 -18.42
C PRO A 72 -6.54 -15.61 -18.59
N VAL A 73 -6.30 -15.13 -19.81
CA VAL A 73 -6.27 -13.68 -20.08
C VAL A 73 -7.54 -13.13 -19.42
N PRO A 74 -7.43 -12.26 -18.39
CA PRO A 74 -8.60 -11.81 -17.67
C PRO A 74 -9.55 -11.23 -18.72
N ALA A 75 -10.75 -11.80 -18.83
CA ALA A 75 -11.80 -11.15 -19.61
C ALA A 75 -11.83 -9.69 -19.15
N VAL A 76 -11.89 -8.74 -20.09
CA VAL A 76 -11.91 -7.30 -19.77
C VAL A 76 -13.03 -7.07 -18.76
N ARG A 77 -12.67 -7.01 -17.48
CA ARG A 77 -13.62 -6.97 -16.38
C ARG A 77 -13.80 -5.52 -16.04
N ASN A 78 -15.04 -5.05 -16.08
CA ASN A 78 -15.37 -3.75 -15.55
C ASN A 78 -15.20 -3.77 -14.03
N MET A 79 -14.05 -3.31 -13.54
CA MET A 79 -13.73 -3.23 -12.11
C MET A 79 -14.62 -2.25 -11.34
N ALA A 80 -15.39 -1.42 -12.04
CA ALA A 80 -16.37 -0.51 -11.47
C ALA A 80 -17.80 -1.10 -11.40
N HIS A 81 -18.05 -2.28 -11.96
CA HIS A 81 -19.37 -2.89 -11.97
C HIS A 81 -19.90 -3.17 -10.55
N GLY A 82 -21.12 -2.71 -10.25
CA GLY A 82 -21.76 -2.86 -8.93
C GLY A 82 -21.25 -1.90 -7.85
N LYS A 83 -20.24 -1.08 -8.16
CA LYS A 83 -19.67 -0.09 -7.24
C LYS A 83 -20.42 1.23 -7.36
N ASP A 84 -20.92 1.74 -6.25
CA ASP A 84 -21.75 2.95 -6.18
C ASP A 84 -20.98 4.19 -5.69
N LYS A 85 -19.80 4.01 -5.09
CA LYS A 85 -18.95 5.10 -4.60
C LYS A 85 -17.74 5.32 -5.51
N LEU A 86 -17.28 6.57 -5.55
CA LEU A 86 -16.26 6.99 -6.48
C LEU A 86 -14.84 6.82 -5.92
N VAL A 87 -14.45 7.64 -4.95
CA VAL A 87 -13.09 7.65 -4.38
C VAL A 87 -13.14 7.46 -2.86
N ALA A 88 -12.29 6.59 -2.33
CA ALA A 88 -12.01 6.49 -0.90
C ALA A 88 -10.56 6.87 -0.59
N TRP A 89 -10.36 7.47 0.59
CA TRP A 89 -9.03 7.69 1.15
C TRP A 89 -8.98 7.34 2.63
N PHE A 90 -8.12 6.40 3.02
CA PHE A 90 -7.99 5.96 4.40
C PHE A 90 -6.70 6.54 5.00
N VAL A 91 -6.84 7.41 5.99
CA VAL A 91 -5.72 8.18 6.51
C VAL A 91 -5.89 8.51 8.01
N SER A 92 -4.85 8.24 8.77
CA SER A 92 -4.77 8.55 10.21
C SER A 92 -3.67 9.53 10.58
N ASN A 93 -2.62 9.65 9.77
CA ASN A 93 -1.57 10.66 9.96
C ASN A 93 -1.91 11.91 9.14
N CYS A 94 -2.37 12.97 9.81
CA CYS A 94 -2.92 14.15 9.13
C CYS A 94 -1.87 15.20 8.79
N PHE A 95 -0.70 15.12 9.41
CA PHE A 95 0.35 16.11 9.35
C PHE A 95 1.57 15.49 8.68
N THR A 96 1.62 15.61 7.35
CA THR A 96 2.71 15.07 6.53
C THR A 96 3.23 16.14 5.58
N ASN A 97 4.54 16.16 5.37
CA ASN A 97 5.22 17.13 4.51
C ASN A 97 5.26 16.67 3.05
N ASN A 98 4.09 16.29 2.51
CA ASN A 98 3.99 15.79 1.13
C ASN A 98 2.69 16.16 0.42
N ASP A 99 1.98 17.18 0.93
CA ASP A 99 0.75 17.75 0.36
C ASP A 99 -0.40 16.76 0.08
N ARG A 100 -0.30 15.50 0.51
CA ARG A 100 -1.33 14.48 0.24
C ARG A 100 -2.72 14.88 0.75
N LYS A 101 -2.75 15.57 1.90
CA LYS A 101 -4.00 16.09 2.48
C LYS A 101 -4.55 17.22 1.63
N LYS A 102 -3.69 18.16 1.22
CA LYS A 102 -4.06 19.26 0.34
C LYS A 102 -4.61 18.71 -0.98
N TYR A 103 -3.92 17.76 -1.62
CA TYR A 103 -4.39 17.13 -2.85
C TYR A 103 -5.77 16.50 -2.68
N ALA A 104 -5.98 15.70 -1.63
CA ALA A 104 -7.28 15.07 -1.39
C ALA A 104 -8.39 16.10 -1.16
N GLN A 105 -8.10 17.18 -0.43
CA GLN A 105 -9.04 18.28 -0.19
C GLN A 105 -9.38 19.06 -1.47
N GLU A 106 -8.40 19.35 -2.32
CA GLU A 106 -8.64 19.98 -3.62
C GLU A 106 -9.50 19.06 -4.50
N LEU A 107 -9.18 17.76 -4.56
CA LEU A 107 -9.96 16.79 -5.33
C LEU A 107 -11.42 16.68 -4.84
N SER A 108 -11.64 16.74 -3.53
CA SER A 108 -12.98 16.74 -2.91
C SER A 108 -13.87 17.90 -3.36
N GLN A 109 -13.31 18.99 -3.90
CA GLN A 109 -14.11 20.11 -4.43
C GLN A 109 -14.77 19.79 -5.77
N TYR A 110 -14.21 18.84 -6.52
CA TYR A 110 -14.67 18.51 -7.88
C TYR A 110 -15.43 17.19 -7.95
N ILE A 111 -15.09 16.23 -7.09
CA ILE A 111 -15.71 14.91 -7.04
C ILE A 111 -15.88 14.43 -5.60
N THR A 112 -16.81 13.48 -5.38
CA THR A 112 -16.98 12.87 -4.06
C THR A 112 -15.77 12.01 -3.69
N VAL A 113 -15.07 12.43 -2.64
CA VAL A 113 -13.97 11.71 -2.01
C VAL A 113 -14.33 11.44 -0.55
N ASP A 114 -14.53 10.16 -0.23
CA ASP A 114 -14.87 9.73 1.12
C ASP A 114 -13.57 9.50 1.93
N ILE A 115 -13.32 10.35 2.93
CA ILE A 115 -12.10 10.33 3.74
C ILE A 115 -12.39 9.65 5.09
N TYR A 116 -11.73 8.51 5.31
CA TYR A 116 -11.85 7.70 6.53
C TYR A 116 -10.63 7.83 7.43
N GLY A 117 -10.87 7.70 8.74
CA GLY A 117 -9.83 7.71 9.76
C GLY A 117 -9.71 9.06 10.44
N ALA A 118 -8.65 9.25 11.23
CA ALA A 118 -8.50 10.43 12.10
C ALA A 118 -8.43 11.78 11.35
N CYS A 119 -8.18 11.75 10.04
CA CYS A 119 -8.06 12.97 9.22
C CYS A 119 -9.30 13.29 8.40
N GLY A 120 -10.35 12.47 8.49
CA GLY A 120 -11.61 12.64 7.80
C GLY A 120 -12.79 12.61 8.76
N THR A 121 -13.99 12.69 8.19
CA THR A 121 -15.25 12.62 8.95
C THR A 121 -15.82 11.21 9.03
N MET A 122 -15.32 10.29 8.20
CA MET A 122 -15.81 8.92 8.15
C MET A 122 -14.98 8.01 9.05
N SER A 123 -15.66 7.07 9.70
CA SER A 123 -15.01 6.02 10.47
C SER A 123 -15.15 4.69 9.77
N CYS A 124 -14.09 3.89 9.85
CA CYS A 124 -14.16 2.51 9.41
C CYS A 124 -15.17 1.76 10.30
N PRO A 125 -16.10 0.98 9.74
CA PRO A 125 -16.87 0.04 10.53
C PRO A 125 -15.90 -0.90 11.26
N ARG A 126 -15.92 -0.88 12.60
CA ARG A 126 -15.27 -1.94 13.37
C ARG A 126 -16.20 -3.13 13.26
N GLY A 127 -15.83 -4.13 12.47
CA GLY A 127 -16.56 -5.39 12.47
C GLY A 127 -16.52 -5.97 13.88
N ASP A 128 -17.67 -6.20 14.49
CA ASP A 128 -17.75 -7.14 15.60
C ASP A 128 -17.18 -8.48 15.12
N LYS A 129 -16.53 -9.24 16.02
CA LYS A 129 -15.97 -10.56 15.70
C LYS A 129 -17.09 -11.45 15.13
N GLY A 130 -17.20 -11.51 13.80
CA GLY A 130 -18.28 -12.22 13.09
C GLY A 130 -18.93 -11.47 11.92
N GLN A 131 -18.72 -10.15 11.75
CA GLN A 131 -19.25 -9.41 10.59
C GLN A 131 -18.22 -9.24 9.46
N GLU A 132 -18.66 -9.48 8.23
CA GLU A 132 -17.90 -9.37 6.98
C GLU A 132 -17.57 -7.90 6.57
N LEU A 133 -17.91 -6.91 7.41
CA LEU A 133 -17.75 -5.48 7.11
C LEU A 133 -16.36 -4.96 7.53
N SER A 134 -15.30 -5.54 6.99
CA SER A 134 -13.96 -4.93 7.10
C SER A 134 -13.85 -3.70 6.20
N CYS A 135 -12.97 -2.77 6.55
CA CYS A 135 -12.62 -1.64 5.70
C CYS A 135 -12.14 -2.05 4.30
N SER A 136 -11.39 -3.15 4.21
CA SER A 136 -10.94 -3.70 2.92
C SER A 136 -12.12 -4.18 2.08
N ASN A 137 -13.09 -4.87 2.68
CA ASN A 137 -14.30 -5.31 1.97
C ASN A 137 -15.16 -4.13 1.54
N LEU A 138 -15.24 -3.08 2.35
CA LEU A 138 -15.91 -1.82 1.98
C LEU A 138 -15.27 -1.20 0.74
N LEU A 139 -13.94 -1.04 0.71
CA LEU A 139 -13.20 -0.54 -0.46
C LEU A 139 -13.50 -1.39 -1.70
N LYS A 140 -13.31 -2.70 -1.58
CA LYS A 140 -13.45 -3.66 -2.68
C LYS A 140 -14.86 -3.70 -3.27
N LYS A 141 -15.90 -3.65 -2.43
CA LYS A 141 -17.31 -3.80 -2.86
C LYS A 141 -17.94 -2.48 -3.32
N ARG A 142 -17.47 -1.31 -2.85
CA ARG A 142 -18.19 -0.04 -3.03
C ARG A 142 -17.44 1.01 -3.84
N TYR A 143 -16.10 1.05 -3.78
CA TYR A 143 -15.33 2.17 -4.33
C TYR A 143 -14.63 1.85 -5.64
N LYS A 144 -14.82 2.73 -6.64
CA LYS A 144 -14.17 2.61 -7.95
C LYS A 144 -12.67 2.92 -7.87
N PHE A 145 -12.28 3.90 -7.05
CA PHE A 145 -10.92 4.35 -6.86
C PHE A 145 -10.54 4.43 -5.38
N TYR A 146 -9.26 4.22 -5.10
CA TYR A 146 -8.67 4.35 -3.77
C TYR A 146 -7.40 5.20 -3.86
N LEU A 147 -7.26 6.20 -3.00
CA LEU A 147 -6.05 7.03 -2.92
C LEU A 147 -5.02 6.34 -2.02
N SER A 148 -4.00 5.72 -2.62
CA SER A 148 -2.92 5.03 -1.91
C SER A 148 -1.75 5.96 -1.55
N PHE A 149 -2.02 7.17 -1.05
CA PHE A 149 -0.97 8.15 -0.76
C PHE A 149 -0.14 7.78 0.46
N GLU A 150 1.18 7.74 0.28
CA GLU A 150 2.11 7.54 1.37
C GLU A 150 2.23 8.76 2.28
N ASN A 151 2.80 8.56 3.47
CA ASN A 151 2.99 9.63 4.44
C ASN A 151 4.25 10.48 4.16
N SER A 152 5.07 10.09 3.19
CA SER A 152 6.29 10.77 2.77
C SER A 152 6.56 10.50 1.29
N ASN A 153 7.20 11.46 0.62
CA ASN A 153 7.66 11.28 -0.77
C ASN A 153 9.10 10.77 -0.74
N CYS A 154 9.26 9.44 -0.68
CA CYS A 154 10.57 8.79 -0.62
C CYS A 154 10.73 7.81 -1.77
N ARG A 155 11.95 7.72 -2.31
CA ARG A 155 12.29 6.78 -3.39
C ARG A 155 12.01 5.35 -2.93
N ASP A 156 11.32 4.57 -3.76
CA ASP A 156 10.94 3.16 -3.53
C ASP A 156 9.99 2.92 -2.34
N TYR A 157 9.44 3.97 -1.71
CA TYR A 157 8.55 3.83 -0.56
C TYR A 157 7.12 3.49 -0.98
N ILE A 158 6.82 2.20 -1.12
CA ILE A 158 5.49 1.67 -1.46
C ILE A 158 5.07 0.69 -0.38
N THR A 159 3.92 0.93 0.25
CA THR A 159 3.49 0.23 1.47
C THR A 159 2.20 -0.58 1.29
N GLU A 160 1.64 -1.07 2.41
CA GLU A 160 0.35 -1.77 2.46
C GLU A 160 -0.80 -1.00 1.79
N LYS A 161 -0.70 0.34 1.71
CA LYS A 161 -1.69 1.17 1.03
C LYS A 161 -1.85 0.77 -0.43
N PHE A 162 -0.74 0.50 -1.12
CA PHE A 162 -0.81 0.03 -2.49
C PHE A 162 -1.12 -1.47 -2.53
N PHE A 163 -0.31 -2.28 -1.85
CA PHE A 163 -0.34 -3.73 -2.04
C PHE A 163 -1.54 -4.45 -1.43
N THR A 164 -2.07 -3.95 -0.32
CA THR A 164 -3.17 -4.60 0.43
C THR A 164 -4.49 -3.89 0.19
N ASN A 165 -4.50 -2.56 0.12
CA ASN A 165 -5.76 -1.81 -0.03
C ASN A 165 -6.16 -1.55 -1.48
N ALA A 166 -5.20 -1.33 -2.39
CA ALA A 166 -5.51 -0.92 -3.77
C ALA A 166 -5.60 -2.11 -4.74
N LEU A 167 -4.79 -3.15 -4.55
CA LEU A 167 -4.68 -4.27 -5.49
C LEU A 167 -5.53 -5.50 -5.16
N GLU A 168 -5.98 -5.67 -3.91
CA GLU A 168 -6.73 -6.86 -3.44
C GLU A 168 -8.25 -6.67 -3.45
#